data_AF-A0A419K015-F1
#
_entry.id   AF-A0A419K015-F1
#
_cell.length_a   1.000
_cell.length_b   1.000
_cell.length_c   1.000
_cell.angle_alpha   90.00
_cell.angle_beta   90.00
_cell.angle_gamma   90.00
#
_symmetry.space_group_name_H-M   'P 1'
#
loop_
_entity.id
_entity.type
_entity.pdbx_description
1 polymer ?
#
loop_
_entity_poly.entity_id
_entity_poly.type
_entity_poly.pdbx_seq_one_letter_code
_entity_poly.pdbx_strand_id
1 'polypeptide(L)' 'MAFRAAEAVGGGVLAVDCMESPEGLLVHEVNGRAEFRGLSSATKIDIADKIIDYVVEVAKK' A
#
# COMPACT_ATOMS: atom_id res chain seq x y z
N MET A 1 -5.04 -1.02 -9.92
CA MET A 1 -4.73 0.43 -9.84
C MET A 1 -3.61 0.70 -8.84
N ALA A 2 -3.79 0.36 -7.56
CA ALA A 2 -2.78 0.57 -6.52
C ALA A 2 -1.39 0.00 -6.87
N PHE A 3 -1.31 -1.22 -7.43
CA PHE A 3 -0.03 -1.78 -7.90
C PHE A 3 0.66 -0.94 -8.97
N ARG A 4 -0.09 -0.41 -9.95
CA ARG A 4 0.46 0.48 -10.99
C ARG A 4 0.98 1.80 -10.40
N ALA A 5 0.31 2.32 -9.37
CA ALA A 5 0.76 3.52 -8.66
C ALA A 5 2.05 3.25 -7.88
N ALA A 6 2.11 2.10 -7.18
CA ALA A 6 3.31 1.67 -6.46
C ALA A 6 4.50 1.49 -7.41
N GLU A 7 4.32 0.80 -8.53
CA GLU A 7 5.36 0.63 -9.56
C GLU A 7 5.85 1.97 -10.11
N ALA A 8 4.94 2.92 -10.36
CA ALA A 8 5.28 4.24 -10.89
C ALA A 8 6.17 5.08 -9.96
N VAL A 9 6.15 4.79 -8.64
CA VAL A 9 6.97 5.50 -7.65
C VAL A 9 8.15 4.68 -7.09
N GLY A 10 8.43 3.50 -7.67
CA GLY A 10 9.57 2.66 -7.30
C GLY A 10 9.27 1.51 -6.34
N GLY A 11 8.00 1.28 -6.00
CA GLY A 11 7.57 0.18 -5.13
C GLY A 11 7.87 0.39 -3.64
N GLY A 12 7.81 -0.70 -2.87
CA GLY A 12 8.01 -0.66 -1.42
C GLY A 12 6.71 -0.84 -0.63
N VAL A 13 6.77 -0.45 0.64
CA VAL A 13 5.61 -0.41 1.53
C VAL A 13 4.96 0.97 1.41
N LEU A 14 3.83 1.02 0.71
CA LEU A 14 3.15 2.26 0.37
C LEU A 14 1.67 2.18 0.76
N ALA A 15 1.11 3.31 1.21
CA ALA A 15 -0.34 3.50 1.25
C ALA A 15 -0.78 4.29 0.01
N VAL A 16 -1.86 3.84 -0.64
CA VAL A 16 -2.38 4.45 -1.87
C VAL A 16 -3.84 4.82 -1.66
N ASP A 17 -4.10 6.12 -1.69
CA ASP A 17 -5.45 6.63 -1.51
C ASP A 17 -6.12 6.79 -2.86
N CYS A 18 -7.30 6.19 -3.00
CA CYS A 18 -8.08 6.22 -4.22
C CYS A 18 -9.46 6.83 -3.96
N MET A 19 -9.95 7.64 -4.90
CA MET A 19 -11.30 8.18 -4.89
C MET A 19 -12.07 7.69 -6.13
N GLU A 20 -13.38 7.56 -5.99
CA GLU A 20 -14.27 7.22 -7.11
C GLU A 20 -14.54 8.46 -7.97
N SER A 21 -14.43 8.31 -9.29
CA SER A 21 -14.89 9.28 -10.30
C SER A 21 -15.88 8.62 -11.26
N PRO A 22 -16.60 9.39 -12.09
CA PRO A 22 -17.48 8.81 -13.12
C PRO A 22 -16.76 7.89 -14.11
N GLU A 23 -15.44 8.05 -14.28
CA GLU A 23 -14.60 7.27 -15.18
C GLU A 23 -13.89 6.08 -14.47
N GLY A 24 -14.09 5.94 -13.16
CA GLY A 24 -13.51 4.86 -12.35
C GLY A 24 -12.68 5.39 -11.17
N LEU A 25 -11.82 4.54 -10.60
CA LEU A 25 -10.97 4.95 -9.49
C LEU A 25 -9.87 5.91 -9.98
N LEU A 26 -9.54 6.90 -9.15
CA LEU A 26 -8.44 7.84 -9.34
C LEU A 26 -7.51 7.77 -8.13
N VAL A 27 -6.19 7.70 -8.39
CA VAL A 27 -5.18 7.77 -7.33
C VAL A 27 -5.00 9.24 -6.94
N HIS A 28 -5.17 9.55 -5.67
CA HIS A 28 -5.08 10.91 -5.14
C HIS A 28 -3.77 11.16 -4.38
N GLU A 29 -3.29 10.17 -3.64
CA GLU A 29 -2.06 10.26 -2.86
C GLU A 29 -1.32 8.92 -2.80
N VAL A 30 0.01 8.99 -2.73
CA VAL A 30 0.88 7.83 -2.43
C VAL A 30 1.80 8.21 -1.28
N ASN A 31 1.69 7.47 -0.17
CA ASN A 31 2.39 7.74 1.09
C ASN A 31 3.46 6.69 1.37
N GLY A 32 4.71 7.13 1.52
CA GLY A 32 5.85 6.26 1.89
C GLY A 32 5.99 5.98 3.40
N ARG A 33 5.18 6.63 4.24
CA ARG A 33 5.12 6.41 5.69
C ARG A 33 3.70 6.03 6.08
N ALA A 34 3.29 4.83 5.67
CA ALA A 34 1.93 4.35 5.87
C ALA A 34 1.63 4.11 7.36
N GLU A 35 0.70 4.86 7.93
CA GLU A 35 0.04 4.47 9.17
C GLU A 35 -1.02 3.42 8.87
N PHE A 36 -1.00 2.28 9.57
CA PHE A 36 -1.87 1.13 9.26
C PHE A 36 -2.76 0.69 10.41
N ARG A 37 -2.79 1.42 11.54
CA ARG A 37 -3.65 1.06 12.69
C ARG A 37 -5.13 1.07 12.32
N GLY A 38 -5.58 2.10 11.60
CA GLY A 38 -6.95 2.19 11.09
C GLY A 38 -7.27 1.03 10.13
N LEU A 39 -6.39 0.78 9.17
CA LEU A 39 -6.57 -0.30 8.18
C LEU A 39 -6.57 -1.70 8.82
N SER A 40 -5.74 -1.91 9.85
CA SER A 40 -5.74 -3.15 10.64
C SER A 40 -7.04 -3.37 11.39
N SER A 41 -7.69 -2.29 11.84
CA SER A 41 -8.99 -2.38 12.53
C SER A 41 -10.17 -2.59 11.58
N ALA A 42 -10.07 -2.07 10.35
CA ALA A 42 -11.11 -2.18 9.33
C ALA A 42 -11.06 -3.48 8.52
N THR A 43 -9.92 -4.18 8.57
CA THR A 43 -9.69 -5.43 7.83
C THR A 43 -9.36 -6.57 8.79
N LYS A 44 -9.27 -7.80 8.28
CA LYS A 44 -8.77 -8.97 9.04
C LYS A 44 -7.33 -9.33 8.65
N ILE A 45 -6.61 -8.38 8.04
CA ILE A 45 -5.28 -8.60 7.50
C ILE A 45 -4.26 -8.18 8.56
N ASP A 46 -3.30 -9.06 8.82
CA ASP A 46 -2.12 -8.70 9.60
C ASP A 46 -1.15 -7.92 8.70
N ILE A 47 -1.27 -6.60 8.73
CA ILE A 47 -0.46 -5.70 7.90
C ILE A 47 1.00 -5.68 8.38
N ALA A 48 1.23 -5.80 9.69
CA ALA A 48 2.58 -5.80 10.24
C ALA A 48 3.35 -7.04 9.78
N ASP A 49 2.73 -8.21 9.83
CA ASP A 49 3.31 -9.47 9.33
C ASP A 49 3.62 -9.39 7.83
N LYS A 50 2.72 -8.80 7.03
CA LYS A 50 2.95 -8.59 5.59
C LYS A 50 4.12 -7.64 5.29
N ILE A 51 4.33 -6.62 6.11
CA ILE A 51 5.49 -5.73 6.00
C ILE A 51 6.77 -6.49 6.34
N ILE A 52 6.75 -7.34 7.38
CA ILE A 52 7.89 -8.18 7.76
C ILE A 52 8.22 -9.16 6.64
N ASP A 53 7.23 -9.87 6.08
CA ASP A 53 7.38 -10.76 4.93
C ASP A 53 8.13 -10.05 3.79
N TYR A 54 7.66 -8.86 3.42
CA TYR A 54 8.27 -8.06 2.36
C TYR A 54 9.72 -7.67 2.67
N VAL A 55 10.00 -7.21 3.89
CA VAL A 55 11.37 -6.82 4.29
C VAL A 55 12.30 -8.03 4.26
N VAL A 56 11.84 -9.20 4.70
CA VAL A 56 12.62 -10.45 4.65
C VAL A 56 12.92 -10.86 3.21
N GLU A 57 11.95 -10.74 2.29
CA GLU A 57 12.18 -11.01 0.87
C GLU A 57 13.20 -10.06 0.24
N VAL A 58 13.11 -8.76 0.55
CA VAL A 58 14.05 -7.75 0.06
C VAL A 58 15.45 -7.98 0.63
N ALA A 59 15.58 -8.32 1.90
CA ALA A 59 16.88 -8.54 2.55
C ALA A 59 17.61 -9.82 2.08
N LYS A 60 16.88 -10.77 1.48
CA LYS A 60 17.45 -12.00 0.89
C LYS A 60 17.95 -11.81 -0.53
N LYS A 61 17.59 -10.71 -1.19
CA LYS A 61 18.14 -10.32 -2.49
C LYS A 61 19.47 -9.62 -2.33
#